data_AF-A0A0C4WLX5-F1
#
_entry.id   AF-A0A0C4WLX5-F1
#
_cell.length_a   1.000
_cell.length_b   1.000
_cell.length_c   1.000
_cell.angle_alpha   90.00
_cell.angle_beta   90.00
_cell.angle_gamma   90.00
#
_symmetry.space_group_name_H-M   'P 1'
#
loop_
_entity.id
_entity.type
_entity.pdbx_description
1 polymer ?
#
loop_
_entity_poly.entity_id
_entity_poly.type
_entity_poly.pdbx_seq_one_letter_code
_entity_poly.pdbx_strand_id
1 'polypeptide(L)'
;MKTEPVINLTKFKITPELASFGVHDLSNWREFQEIRSLLYYPDPPTREQIAQRVERLTAIALREAKKTGATQVLVSCPPWMLSPLCKELMYFDIQPVVTFTKSNNDKGVTVLSLVNAA
;
A
#
# COMPACT_ATOMS: atom_id res chain seq x y z
N MET A 1 -18.10 8.33 -13.14
CA MET A 1 -17.25 7.13 -13.24
C MET A 1 -17.11 6.56 -11.85
N LYS A 2 -17.30 5.25 -11.65
CA LYS A 2 -16.96 4.62 -10.36
C LYS A 2 -15.44 4.63 -10.25
N THR A 3 -14.90 5.21 -9.17
CA THR A 3 -13.48 5.10 -8.84
C THR A 3 -13.18 3.64 -8.54
N GLU A 4 -12.15 3.07 -9.16
CA GLU A 4 -11.75 1.70 -8.87
C GLU A 4 -11.28 1.58 -7.41
N PRO A 5 -11.65 0.50 -6.70
CA PRO A 5 -11.27 0.33 -5.31
C PRO A 5 -9.76 0.08 -5.19
N VAL A 6 -9.10 0.85 -4.32
CA VAL A 6 -7.66 0.75 -4.03
C VAL A 6 -7.47 0.29 -2.58
N ILE A 7 -6.76 -0.82 -2.37
CA ILE A 7 -6.50 -1.32 -1.02
C ILE A 7 -5.39 -0.49 -0.35
N ASN A 8 -5.59 -0.08 0.89
CA ASN A 8 -4.56 0.56 1.70
C ASN A 8 -3.60 -0.48 2.30
N LEU A 9 -2.41 -0.64 1.71
CA LEU A 9 -1.32 -1.49 2.23
C LEU A 9 -0.24 -0.67 2.95
N THR A 10 -0.64 0.46 3.53
CA THR A 10 0.27 1.32 4.31
C THR A 10 0.14 1.07 5.81
N LYS A 11 1.10 1.56 6.59
CA LYS A 11 1.06 1.51 8.07
C LYS A 11 0.06 2.48 8.70
N PHE A 12 -0.63 3.30 7.90
CA PHE A 12 -1.51 4.37 8.36
C PHE A 12 -2.95 4.07 7.98
N LYS A 13 -3.87 4.62 8.77
CA LYS A 13 -5.29 4.63 8.42
C LYS A 13 -5.56 5.61 7.28
N ILE A 14 -6.53 5.28 6.42
CA ILE A 14 -6.94 6.19 5.35
C ILE A 14 -7.44 7.52 5.94
N THR A 15 -7.11 8.60 5.23
CA THR A 15 -7.71 9.91 5.47
C THR A 15 -8.96 10.09 4.59
N PRO A 16 -9.87 11.02 4.91
CA PRO A 16 -10.99 11.35 4.03
C PRO A 16 -10.56 11.74 2.61
N GLU A 17 -9.40 12.38 2.49
CA GLU A 17 -8.80 12.73 1.19
C GLU A 17 -8.44 11.47 0.38
N LEU A 18 -7.73 10.50 0.98
CA LEU A 18 -7.42 9.23 0.31
C LEU A 18 -8.67 8.43 -0.05
N ALA A 19 -9.70 8.47 0.81
CA ALA A 19 -10.97 7.84 0.51
C ALA A 19 -11.63 8.39 -0.77
N SER A 20 -11.45 9.68 -1.06
CA SER A 20 -11.95 10.30 -2.30
C SER A 20 -11.28 9.76 -3.57
N PHE A 21 -10.07 9.20 -3.44
CA PHE A 21 -9.36 8.50 -4.51
C PHE A 21 -9.69 7.00 -4.58
N GLY A 22 -10.71 6.53 -3.85
CA GLY A 22 -11.11 5.11 -3.84
C GLY A 22 -10.28 4.23 -2.91
N VAL A 23 -9.38 4.82 -2.11
CA VAL A 23 -8.57 4.08 -1.14
C VAL A 23 -9.43 3.65 0.04
N HIS A 24 -9.40 2.36 0.36
CA HIS A 24 -10.10 1.79 1.51
C HIS A 24 -9.14 1.02 2.40
N ASP A 25 -9.37 1.09 3.72
CA ASP A 25 -8.67 0.21 4.66
C ASP A 25 -9.05 -1.25 4.44
N LEU A 26 -8.16 -2.15 4.89
CA LEU A 26 -8.47 -3.57 5.01
C LEU A 26 -9.74 -3.80 5.85
N SER A 27 -10.56 -4.74 5.40
CA SER A 27 -11.74 -5.23 6.14
C SER A 27 -11.37 -5.93 7.45
N ASN A 28 -10.14 -6.48 7.54
CA ASN A 28 -9.66 -7.23 8.70
C ASN A 28 -8.68 -6.39 9.54
N TRP A 29 -9.11 -6.05 10.76
CA TRP A 29 -8.29 -5.29 11.71
C TRP A 29 -6.97 -5.97 12.09
N ARG A 30 -6.94 -7.30 12.18
CA ARG A 30 -5.72 -8.04 12.54
C ARG A 30 -4.66 -7.92 11.43
N GLU A 31 -5.08 -8.02 10.18
CA GLU A 31 -4.19 -7.84 9.03
C GLU A 31 -3.66 -6.40 8.95
N PHE A 32 -4.48 -5.40 9.34
CA PHE A 32 -3.99 -4.02 9.45
C PHE A 32 -2.89 -3.87 10.51
N GLN A 33 -3.04 -4.47 11.70
CA GLN A 33 -1.97 -4.45 12.70
C GLN A 33 -0.72 -5.21 12.22
N GLU A 34 -0.92 -6.29 11.47
CA GLU A 34 0.17 -7.05 10.88
C GLU A 34 0.97 -6.23 9.87
N ILE A 35 0.31 -5.48 8.97
CA ILE A 35 1.00 -4.56 8.03
C ILE A 35 1.88 -3.56 8.78
N ARG A 36 1.39 -3.00 9.89
CA ARG A 36 2.18 -2.05 10.69
C ARG A 36 3.46 -2.67 11.23
N SER A 37 3.39 -3.94 11.65
CA SER A 37 4.55 -4.71 12.09
C SER A 37 5.49 -5.03 10.92
N LEU A 38 4.95 -5.49 9.80
CA LEU A 38 5.71 -5.81 8.57
C LEU A 38 6.40 -4.59 7.97
N LEU A 39 5.88 -3.38 8.18
CA LEU A 39 6.47 -2.12 7.72
C LEU A 39 7.30 -1.40 8.80
N TYR A 40 7.56 -2.05 9.94
CA TYR A 40 8.42 -1.54 11.00
C TYR A 40 9.79 -2.22 10.97
N TYR A 41 10.85 -1.41 10.96
CA TYR A 41 12.24 -1.84 10.81
C TYR A 41 13.11 -1.15 11.85
N PRO A 42 13.29 -1.76 13.04
CA PRO A 42 14.15 -1.19 14.08
C PRO A 42 15.63 -1.24 13.67
N ASP A 43 16.00 -2.24 12.87
CA ASP A 43 17.33 -2.45 12.34
C ASP A 43 17.26 -2.67 10.82
N PRO A 44 18.37 -2.45 10.08
CA PRO A 44 18.45 -2.78 8.67
C PRO A 44 18.14 -4.28 8.46
N PRO A 45 17.10 -4.63 7.66
CA PRO A 45 16.73 -6.03 7.47
C PRO A 45 17.68 -6.74 6.49
N THR A 46 17.81 -8.07 6.65
CA THR A 46 18.48 -8.90 5.64
C THR A 46 17.60 -9.07 4.39
N ARG A 47 18.20 -9.57 3.31
CA ARG A 47 17.45 -9.84 2.06
C ARG A 47 16.34 -10.87 2.27
N GLU A 48 16.59 -11.89 3.08
CA GLU A 48 15.63 -12.95 3.42
C GLU A 48 14.45 -12.39 4.22
N GLN A 49 14.73 -11.49 5.18
CA GLN A 49 13.68 -10.82 5.95
C GLN A 49 12.82 -9.91 5.06
N ILE A 50 13.43 -9.22 4.08
CA ILE A 50 12.69 -8.45 3.09
C ILE A 50 11.79 -9.37 2.27
N ALA A 51 12.31 -10.50 1.76
CA ALA A 51 11.54 -11.44 0.96
C ALA A 51 10.32 -12.00 1.72
N GLN A 52 10.50 -12.45 2.96
CA GLN A 52 9.40 -12.95 3.81
C GLN A 52 8.32 -11.89 4.05
N ARG A 53 8.73 -10.63 4.27
CA ARG A 53 7.78 -9.54 4.47
C ARG A 53 7.05 -9.18 3.17
N VAL A 54 7.74 -9.17 2.03
CA VAL A 54 7.12 -8.96 0.71
C VAL A 54 6.08 -10.04 0.42
N GLU A 55 6.44 -11.30 0.63
CA GLU A 55 5.51 -12.44 0.45
C GLU A 55 4.27 -12.25 1.34
N ARG A 56 4.47 -11.90 2.62
CA ARG A 56 3.36 -11.75 3.55
C ARG A 56 2.46 -10.55 3.23
N LEU A 57 3.05 -9.40 2.87
CA LEU A 57 2.32 -8.21 2.43
C LEU A 57 1.49 -8.49 1.18
N THR A 58 2.08 -9.18 0.20
CA THR A 58 1.40 -9.61 -1.02
C THR A 58 0.24 -10.55 -0.70
N ALA A 59 0.44 -11.53 0.19
CA ALA A 59 -0.63 -12.44 0.60
C ALA A 59 -1.81 -11.72 1.28
N ILE A 60 -1.55 -10.65 2.04
CA ILE A 60 -2.61 -9.80 2.61
C ILE A 60 -3.35 -9.06 1.50
N ALA A 61 -2.63 -8.44 0.56
CA ALA A 61 -3.21 -7.74 -0.58
C ALA A 61 -4.10 -8.67 -1.42
N LEU A 62 -3.63 -9.88 -1.74
CA LEU A 62 -4.38 -10.87 -2.52
C LEU A 62 -5.67 -11.32 -1.83
N ARG A 63 -5.61 -11.55 -0.52
CA ARG A 63 -6.81 -11.92 0.25
C ARG A 63 -7.83 -10.80 0.25
N GLU A 64 -7.40 -9.55 0.36
CA GLU A 64 -8.33 -8.43 0.33
C GLU A 64 -8.87 -8.18 -1.08
N ALA A 65 -8.02 -8.23 -2.11
CA ALA A 65 -8.41 -8.13 -3.52
C ALA A 65 -9.47 -9.17 -3.89
N LYS A 66 -9.33 -10.41 -3.42
CA LYS A 66 -10.33 -11.47 -3.63
C LYS A 66 -11.70 -11.14 -3.02
N LYS A 67 -11.74 -10.38 -1.92
CA LYS A 67 -13.00 -9.99 -1.25
C LYS A 67 -13.64 -8.77 -1.91
N THR A 68 -12.83 -7.79 -2.30
CA THR A 68 -13.31 -6.47 -2.73
C THR A 68 -13.36 -6.30 -4.25
N GLY A 69 -12.69 -7.18 -5.00
CA GLY A 69 -12.47 -7.05 -6.44
C GLY A 69 -11.44 -5.97 -6.80
N ALA A 70 -10.68 -5.47 -5.84
CA ALA A 70 -9.66 -4.46 -6.09
C ALA A 70 -8.47 -5.02 -6.87
N THR A 71 -8.04 -4.29 -7.89
CA THR A 71 -6.87 -4.58 -8.72
C THR A 71 -5.70 -3.64 -8.40
N GLN A 72 -5.90 -2.68 -7.49
CA GLN A 72 -4.90 -1.68 -7.14
C GLN A 72 -4.62 -1.66 -5.64
N VAL A 73 -3.37 -1.38 -5.27
CA VAL A 73 -2.93 -1.28 -3.88
C VAL A 73 -2.08 -0.03 -3.68
N LEU A 74 -2.45 0.80 -2.69
CA LEU A 74 -1.62 1.90 -2.23
C LEU A 74 -0.47 1.35 -1.37
N VAL A 75 0.77 1.59 -1.80
CA VAL A 75 1.98 1.17 -1.10
C VAL A 75 2.73 2.36 -0.52
N SER A 76 3.35 2.14 0.65
CA SER A 76 4.26 3.10 1.28
C SER A 76 5.27 2.34 2.14
N CYS A 77 6.43 2.03 1.58
CA CYS A 77 7.51 1.29 2.24
C CYS A 77 8.89 1.89 1.92
N PRO A 78 9.96 1.51 2.65
CA PRO A 78 11.31 1.98 2.37
C PRO A 78 11.78 1.63 0.94
N PRO A 79 12.68 2.44 0.33
CA PRO A 79 13.09 2.26 -1.06
C PRO A 79 13.63 0.87 -1.42
N TRP A 80 14.34 0.23 -0.50
CA TRP A 80 14.91 -1.12 -0.69
C TRP A 80 13.86 -2.25 -0.68
N MET A 81 12.64 -2.00 -0.20
CA MET A 81 11.52 -2.94 -0.28
C MET A 81 10.53 -2.61 -1.41
N LEU A 82 10.48 -1.36 -1.86
CA LEU A 82 9.50 -0.92 -2.85
C LEU A 82 9.60 -1.74 -4.14
N SER A 83 10.79 -1.83 -4.73
CA SER A 83 10.99 -2.60 -5.96
C SER A 83 10.57 -4.07 -5.87
N PRO A 84 11.03 -4.87 -4.88
CA PRO A 84 10.61 -6.26 -4.78
C PRO A 84 9.12 -6.40 -4.46
N LEU A 85 8.53 -5.53 -3.64
CA LEU A 85 7.09 -5.56 -3.36
C LEU A 85 6.26 -5.27 -4.63
N CYS A 86 6.64 -4.26 -5.40
CA CYS A 86 5.94 -3.95 -6.65
C CYS A 86 5.99 -5.10 -7.64
N LYS A 87 7.15 -5.75 -7.80
CA LYS A 87 7.30 -6.90 -8.69
C LYS A 87 6.40 -8.06 -8.28
N GLU A 88 6.35 -8.37 -6.98
CA GLU A 88 5.52 -9.44 -6.45
C GLU A 88 4.03 -9.15 -6.65
N LEU A 89 3.57 -7.94 -6.35
CA LEU A 89 2.18 -7.53 -6.56
C LEU A 89 1.77 -7.62 -8.04
N MET A 90 2.61 -7.10 -8.95
CA MET A 90 2.35 -7.15 -10.39
C MET A 90 2.35 -8.58 -10.94
N TYR A 91 3.16 -9.49 -10.38
CA TYR A 91 3.12 -10.91 -10.75
C TYR A 91 1.74 -11.55 -10.49
N PHE A 92 0.99 -11.03 -9.53
CA PHE A 92 -0.38 -11.45 -9.23
C PHE A 92 -1.45 -10.49 -9.75
N ASP A 93 -1.15 -9.71 -10.79
CA ASP A 93 -2.07 -8.75 -11.43
C ASP A 93 -2.64 -7.69 -10.47
N ILE A 94 -1.89 -7.36 -9.40
CA ILE A 94 -2.20 -6.25 -8.50
C ILE A 94 -1.28 -5.08 -8.82
N GLN A 95 -1.85 -3.97 -9.25
CA GLN A 95 -1.11 -2.75 -9.59
C GLN A 95 -0.76 -1.97 -8.31
N PRO A 96 0.52 -1.80 -7.97
CA PRO A 96 0.93 -0.92 -6.89
C PRO A 96 0.84 0.55 -7.33
N VAL A 97 0.30 1.40 -6.46
CA VAL A 97 0.22 2.86 -6.63
C VAL A 97 0.81 3.58 -5.43
N VAL A 98 1.28 4.81 -5.64
CA VAL A 98 1.77 5.73 -4.60
C VAL A 98 1.03 7.07 -4.67
N THR A 99 1.06 7.84 -3.59
CA THR A 99 0.50 9.19 -3.58
C THR A 99 1.48 10.18 -4.20
N PHE A 100 1.03 10.92 -5.22
CA PHE A 100 1.69 12.15 -5.65
C PHE A 100 1.11 13.30 -4.85
N THR A 101 1.97 14.01 -4.13
CA THR A 101 1.55 15.06 -3.20
C THR A 101 2.22 16.39 -3.51
N LYS A 102 1.54 17.48 -3.17
CA LYS A 102 2.07 18.84 -3.26
C LYS A 102 2.12 19.44 -1.87
N SER A 103 3.29 19.95 -1.49
CA SER A 103 3.44 20.76 -0.30
C SER A 103 2.83 22.14 -0.54
N ASN A 104 1.96 22.59 0.35
CA ASN A 104 1.38 23.92 0.35
C ASN A 104 1.80 24.62 1.65
N ASN A 105 2.47 25.75 1.53
CA ASN A 105 3.14 26.44 2.65
C ASN A 105 2.21 26.76 3.84
N ASP A 106 0.89 26.86 3.61
CA ASP A 106 -0.09 27.21 4.66
C ASP A 106 -0.99 26.05 5.12
N LYS A 107 -1.04 24.93 4.37
CA LYS A 107 -2.03 23.83 4.61
C LYS A 107 -1.42 22.45 4.79
N GLY A 108 -0.09 22.34 4.75
CA GLY A 108 0.61 21.05 4.81
C GLY A 108 0.66 20.37 3.45
N VAL A 109 0.48 19.04 3.41
CA VAL A 109 0.62 18.22 2.21
C VAL A 109 -0.76 17.84 1.67
N THR A 110 -1.01 18.06 0.37
CA THR A 110 -2.25 17.69 -0.33
C THR A 110 -1.99 16.57 -1.33
N VAL A 111 -2.84 15.56 -1.39
CA VAL A 111 -2.79 14.47 -2.38
C VAL A 111 -3.37 14.98 -3.69
N LEU A 112 -2.56 14.98 -4.74
CA LEU A 112 -2.97 15.40 -6.08
C LEU A 112 -3.51 14.22 -6.90
N SER A 113 -2.85 13.08 -6.81
CA SER A 113 -3.22 11.88 -7.55
C SER A 113 -2.61 10.62 -6.95
N LEU A 114 -3.15 9.47 -7.36
CA LEU A 114 -2.47 8.18 -7.27
C LEU A 114 -1.72 7.94 -8.59
N VAL A 115 -0.49 7.46 -8.50
CA VAL A 115 0.35 7.16 -9.67
C VAL A 115 0.93 5.77 -9.56
N ASN A 116 1.15 5.11 -10.69
CA ASN A 116 1.75 3.77 -10.71
C ASN A 116 3.14 3.81 -10.05
N ALA A 117 3.39 2.85 -9.16
CA ALA A 117 4.64 2.76 -8.42
C ALA A 117 5.76 2.05 -9.22
N ALA A 118 5.40 1.40 -10.32
CA ALA A 118 6.27 0.64 -11.21
C ALA A 118 5.83 0.81 -12.67
#